data_AF-A0A8K0LAE1-F1
#
_entry.id   AF-A0A8K0LAE1-F1
#
_cell.length_a   1.000
_cell.length_b   1.000
_cell.length_c   1.000
_cell.angle_alpha   90.00
_cell.angle_beta   90.00
_cell.angle_gamma   90.00
#
_symmetry.space_group_name_H-M   'P 1'
#
loop_
_entity.id
_entity.type
_entity.pdbx_description
1 polymer ?
#
loop_
_entity_poly.entity_id
_entity_poly.type
_entity_poly.pdbx_seq_one_letter_code
_entity_poly.pdbx_strand_id
1 'polypeptide(L)'
;MDLSRFVNVFLGTEGGGNMFPGVVAEPFAMVKFGLDVLDGNTDAYSGYLPRWTQGGSNADNVLADAYVKGVRGQINWHDAYKAMETDAEQVPVNNNDPIAPEASTKEGRGALPDWLQYGWITPNFTRAVSRAVEYSANDFGLSVVAEGLGLAGKAETYLDRSRNWRNHWNPEEESLGFKGFVVPRRADGTFEAPYDALQCGGCYWGDPYYQGLPWEYSFNAHHMIDWSGGPETFTRRLETLFQPGIKPGNERFNNTIFNPANEPSFTSPYLFNYVNRQDLSVKYSRNIAKSYYNTGVQGLPGNSDAGAMQTWILWNMIGLHPITGQTTFLVGSPWFADLTINLGGGKRLQITSSGGDQVDGYYVQSLKVNGREWDRGWITWEDVFTAGGTLEFVLGSEPKIWTTGAVPPSPASGV
;
A
#
# COMPACT_ATOMS: atom_id res chain seq x y z
N MET A 1 -32.49 -12.18 -0.86
CA MET A 1 -32.55 -11.39 -2.11
C MET A 1 -31.20 -11.54 -2.77
N ASP A 2 -31.12 -12.12 -3.97
CA ASP A 2 -29.86 -12.26 -4.68
C ASP A 2 -29.43 -10.87 -5.19
N LEU A 3 -28.41 -10.30 -4.55
CA LEU A 3 -27.87 -8.99 -4.88
C LEU A 3 -26.85 -9.06 -6.02
N SER A 4 -26.36 -10.25 -6.39
CA SER A 4 -25.36 -10.41 -7.46
C SER A 4 -25.90 -9.97 -8.82
N ARG A 5 -27.22 -10.08 -9.05
CA ARG A 5 -27.90 -9.60 -10.26
C ARG A 5 -27.83 -8.08 -10.50
N PHE A 6 -27.45 -7.30 -9.48
CA PHE A 6 -27.27 -5.84 -9.59
C PHE A 6 -25.80 -5.45 -9.82
N VAL A 7 -24.89 -6.43 -9.83
CA VAL A 7 -23.47 -6.22 -10.08
C VAL A 7 -23.18 -6.51 -11.55
N ASN A 8 -22.90 -5.48 -12.33
CA ASN A 8 -22.37 -5.65 -13.68
C ASN A 8 -20.85 -5.82 -13.62
N VAL A 9 -20.39 -7.08 -13.70
CA VAL A 9 -18.97 -7.45 -13.68
C VAL A 9 -18.19 -7.08 -14.93
N PHE A 10 -18.83 -6.46 -15.93
CA PHE A 10 -18.18 -5.95 -17.14
C PHE A 10 -18.21 -4.42 -17.25
N LEU A 11 -18.78 -3.72 -16.25
CA LEU A 11 -18.85 -2.28 -16.22
C LEU A 11 -17.43 -1.68 -16.25
N GLY A 12 -17.10 -0.96 -17.33
CA GLY A 12 -15.79 -0.34 -17.55
C GLY A 12 -14.75 -1.20 -18.26
N THR A 13 -15.08 -2.42 -18.69
CA THR A 13 -14.21 -3.26 -19.54
C THR A 13 -14.34 -2.94 -21.05
N GLU A 14 -15.35 -2.16 -21.44
CA GLU A 14 -15.64 -1.77 -22.82
C GLU A 14 -15.24 -0.30 -23.09
N GLY A 15 -14.78 0.01 -24.31
CA GLY A 15 -14.60 1.39 -24.79
C GLY A 15 -13.47 2.21 -24.13
N GLY A 16 -12.45 1.56 -23.55
CA GLY A 16 -11.34 2.26 -22.88
C GLY A 16 -11.68 2.75 -21.46
N GLY A 17 -12.69 2.17 -20.82
CA GLY A 17 -13.17 2.56 -19.49
C GLY A 17 -12.19 2.34 -18.33
N ASN A 18 -12.29 3.21 -17.32
CA ASN A 18 -11.50 3.22 -16.09
C ASN A 18 -12.25 2.58 -14.91
N MET A 19 -12.61 1.30 -15.00
CA MET A 19 -13.07 0.52 -13.84
C MET A 19 -12.56 -0.92 -13.95
N PHE A 20 -11.74 -1.37 -13.00
CA PHE A 20 -11.42 -2.80 -12.92
C PHE A 20 -12.65 -3.52 -12.37
N PRO A 21 -13.10 -4.60 -13.01
CA PRO A 21 -14.24 -5.35 -12.50
C PRO A 21 -13.89 -5.98 -11.16
N GLY A 22 -14.72 -5.71 -10.16
CA GLY A 22 -14.66 -6.38 -8.87
C GLY A 22 -15.01 -7.87 -8.99
N VAL A 23 -14.49 -8.63 -8.03
CA VAL A 23 -14.74 -10.04 -7.69
C VAL A 23 -15.66 -10.81 -8.65
N VAL A 24 -15.05 -11.53 -9.60
CA VAL A 24 -15.72 -12.62 -10.34
C VAL A 24 -15.39 -13.94 -9.65
N ALA A 25 -16.30 -14.92 -9.73
CA ALA A 25 -16.32 -16.21 -9.02
C ALA A 25 -15.20 -17.22 -9.36
N GLU A 26 -14.02 -16.73 -9.76
CA GLU A 26 -12.77 -17.47 -9.95
C GLU A 26 -11.70 -16.76 -9.10
N PRO A 27 -11.02 -17.45 -8.18
CA PRO A 27 -10.44 -16.75 -7.04
C PRO A 27 -9.02 -16.28 -7.33
N PHE A 28 -8.95 -15.11 -7.97
CA PHE A 28 -7.99 -13.99 -7.85
C PHE A 28 -8.17 -13.01 -9.03
N ALA A 29 -9.39 -12.70 -9.45
CA ALA A 29 -9.59 -11.69 -10.51
C ALA A 29 -9.38 -10.25 -9.97
N MET A 30 -8.12 -9.81 -9.96
CA MET A 30 -7.73 -8.49 -10.44
C MET A 30 -6.91 -8.73 -11.71
N VAL A 31 -7.49 -8.48 -12.88
CA VAL A 31 -6.70 -8.34 -14.11
C VAL A 31 -7.28 -7.22 -14.96
N LYS A 32 -6.50 -6.15 -15.11
CA LYS A 32 -6.01 -5.80 -16.45
C LYS A 32 -4.50 -5.56 -16.36
N PHE A 33 -3.75 -6.59 -16.73
CA PHE A 33 -2.41 -6.39 -17.27
C PHE A 33 -2.55 -5.68 -18.62
N GLY A 34 -1.76 -4.64 -18.88
CA GLY A 34 -1.38 -4.23 -20.22
C GLY A 34 0.14 -4.06 -20.22
N LEU A 35 0.91 -4.60 -21.16
CA LEU A 35 0.66 -4.62 -22.61
C LEU A 35 0.86 -6.01 -23.24
N ASP A 36 -0.08 -6.39 -24.11
CA ASP A 36 0.24 -6.52 -25.55
C ASP A 36 -1.00 -6.10 -26.36
N VAL A 37 -0.83 -5.18 -27.31
CA VAL A 37 -1.83 -4.85 -28.33
C VAL A 37 -1.24 -5.17 -29.69
N LEU A 38 -1.69 -6.29 -30.25
CA LEU A 38 -1.34 -6.76 -31.59
C LEU A 38 -1.78 -5.79 -32.72
N ASP A 39 -2.56 -4.74 -32.43
CA ASP A 39 -3.18 -3.86 -33.44
C ASP A 39 -2.80 -2.36 -33.35
N GLY A 40 -2.09 -1.91 -32.30
CA GLY A 40 -1.58 -0.54 -32.19
C GLY A 40 -2.60 0.59 -31.94
N ASN A 41 -3.88 0.32 -31.63
CA ASN A 41 -4.90 1.37 -31.48
C ASN A 41 -5.35 1.69 -30.04
N THR A 42 -4.89 0.99 -29.00
CA THR A 42 -5.22 1.34 -27.59
C THR A 42 -4.04 1.15 -26.63
N ASP A 43 -3.81 2.12 -25.75
CA ASP A 43 -2.72 2.14 -24.77
C ASP A 43 -3.11 1.39 -23.47
N ALA A 44 -2.13 0.84 -22.74
CA ALA A 44 -2.31 0.37 -21.36
C ALA A 44 -2.35 1.56 -20.39
N TYR A 45 -3.22 1.54 -19.38
CA TYR A 45 -3.46 2.69 -18.51
C TYR A 45 -2.80 2.52 -17.14
N SER A 46 -1.99 3.50 -16.74
CA SER A 46 -1.68 3.83 -15.35
C SER A 46 -2.21 5.23 -15.05
N GLY A 47 -3.10 5.39 -14.07
CA GLY A 47 -3.67 6.70 -13.71
C GLY A 47 -4.78 7.24 -14.65
N TYR A 48 -4.98 8.57 -14.64
CA TYR A 48 -6.10 9.25 -15.31
C TYR A 48 -6.07 9.20 -16.85
N LEU A 49 -4.91 8.89 -17.43
CA LEU A 49 -4.66 8.87 -18.88
C LEU A 49 -3.82 7.65 -19.23
N PRO A 50 -3.83 7.19 -20.50
CA PRO A 50 -3.07 6.03 -20.94
C PRO A 50 -1.54 6.14 -20.83
N ARG A 51 -1.04 7.26 -20.29
CA ARG A 51 0.33 7.73 -20.44
C ARG A 51 0.84 8.46 -19.20
N TRP A 52 0.33 8.20 -17.98
CA TRP A 52 0.78 8.92 -16.79
C TRP A 52 1.34 8.01 -15.68
N THR A 53 2.62 8.18 -15.38
CA THR A 53 3.25 7.74 -14.14
C THR A 53 3.10 8.86 -13.10
N GLN A 54 2.26 8.62 -12.09
CA GLN A 54 1.94 9.64 -11.08
C GLN A 54 3.09 9.84 -10.08
N GLY A 55 3.75 8.76 -9.67
CA GLY A 55 4.88 8.77 -8.76
C GLY A 55 5.94 7.76 -9.21
N GLY A 56 5.84 6.55 -8.65
CA GLY A 56 6.67 5.37 -8.91
C GLY A 56 6.33 4.59 -10.19
N SER A 57 7.20 3.65 -10.54
CA SER A 57 6.95 2.59 -11.54
C SER A 57 6.16 1.44 -10.90
N ASN A 58 4.94 1.70 -10.41
CA ASN A 58 4.21 0.77 -9.54
C ASN A 58 3.74 -0.53 -10.24
N ALA A 59 3.95 -0.69 -11.54
CA ALA A 59 3.90 -1.99 -12.21
C ALA A 59 4.94 -2.97 -11.62
N ASP A 60 6.10 -2.47 -11.16
CA ASP A 60 7.12 -3.23 -10.45
C ASP A 60 6.54 -3.91 -9.21
N ASN A 61 5.70 -3.20 -8.46
CA ASN A 61 5.10 -3.73 -7.23
C ASN A 61 4.14 -4.89 -7.54
N VAL A 62 3.39 -4.80 -8.64
CA VAL A 62 2.48 -5.87 -9.10
C VAL A 62 3.28 -7.10 -9.52
N LEU A 63 4.36 -6.92 -10.29
CA LEU A 63 5.23 -8.01 -10.71
C LEU A 63 5.90 -8.68 -9.50
N ALA A 64 6.43 -7.89 -8.56
CA ALA A 64 7.03 -8.39 -7.34
C ALA A 64 6.04 -9.21 -6.49
N ASP A 65 4.83 -8.69 -6.29
CA ASP A 65 3.79 -9.36 -5.51
C ASP A 65 3.34 -10.68 -6.15
N ALA A 66 3.14 -10.68 -7.47
CA ALA A 66 2.84 -11.88 -8.24
C ALA A 66 3.99 -12.89 -8.17
N TYR A 67 5.25 -12.43 -8.22
CA TYR A 67 6.42 -13.29 -8.14
C TYR A 67 6.49 -14.05 -6.82
N VAL A 68 6.42 -13.34 -5.69
CA VAL A 68 6.55 -13.93 -4.35
C VAL A 68 5.38 -14.81 -3.98
N LYS A 69 4.18 -14.51 -4.46
CA LYS A 69 2.97 -15.33 -4.22
C LYS A 69 2.86 -16.53 -5.17
N GLY A 70 3.91 -16.80 -5.96
CA GLY A 70 3.99 -18.02 -6.75
C GLY A 70 3.17 -17.98 -8.03
N VAL A 71 2.83 -16.81 -8.58
CA VAL A 71 2.19 -16.73 -9.90
C VAL A 71 3.17 -17.24 -10.94
N ARG A 72 2.81 -18.33 -11.62
CA ARG A 72 3.62 -18.99 -12.65
C ARG A 72 2.72 -19.30 -13.85
N GLY A 73 3.32 -19.74 -14.96
CA GLY A 73 2.61 -20.06 -16.19
C GLY A 73 3.25 -19.39 -17.39
N GLN A 74 2.50 -18.55 -18.10
CA GLN A 74 2.95 -17.89 -19.33
C GLN A 74 3.92 -16.71 -19.10
N ILE A 75 4.12 -16.28 -17.85
CA ILE A 75 5.01 -15.18 -17.53
C ILE A 75 6.47 -15.65 -17.63
N ASN A 76 7.25 -15.04 -18.51
CA ASN A 76 8.70 -15.16 -18.48
C ASN A 76 9.26 -14.20 -17.42
N TRP A 77 9.66 -14.75 -16.28
CA TRP A 77 10.15 -13.95 -15.16
C TRP A 77 11.49 -13.25 -15.41
N HIS A 78 12.31 -13.74 -16.35
CA HIS A 78 13.51 -13.00 -16.77
C HIS A 78 13.16 -11.74 -17.58
N ASP A 79 12.14 -11.81 -18.44
CA ASP A 79 11.67 -10.65 -19.20
C ASP A 79 10.96 -9.65 -18.28
N ALA A 80 10.11 -10.13 -17.36
CA ALA A 80 9.47 -9.30 -16.34
C ALA A 80 10.51 -8.57 -15.47
N TYR A 81 11.53 -9.30 -14.98
CA TYR A 81 12.63 -8.70 -14.25
C TYR A 81 13.36 -7.63 -15.07
N LYS A 82 13.63 -7.90 -16.36
CA LYS A 82 14.32 -6.95 -17.24
C LYS A 82 13.49 -5.68 -17.50
N ALA A 83 12.16 -5.79 -17.52
CA ALA A 83 11.28 -4.62 -17.58
C ALA A 83 11.39 -3.76 -16.32
N MET A 84 11.32 -4.38 -15.14
CA MET A 84 11.50 -3.68 -13.85
C MET A 84 12.91 -3.06 -13.73
N GLU A 85 13.95 -3.78 -14.15
CA GLU A 85 15.32 -3.27 -14.21
C GLU A 85 15.45 -2.07 -15.16
N THR A 86 14.71 -2.08 -16.27
CA THR A 86 14.70 -0.95 -17.21
C THR A 86 14.14 0.31 -16.55
N ASP A 87 13.03 0.21 -15.82
CA ASP A 87 12.47 1.34 -15.07
C ASP A 87 13.43 1.85 -13.98
N ALA A 88 14.23 0.95 -13.41
CA ALA A 88 15.20 1.20 -12.35
C ALA A 88 16.54 1.77 -12.84
N GLU A 89 16.90 1.62 -14.11
CA GLU A 89 18.26 1.92 -14.61
C GLU A 89 18.29 2.82 -15.86
N GLN A 90 17.21 2.89 -16.63
CA GLN A 90 17.15 3.67 -17.87
C GLN A 90 16.27 4.90 -17.69
N VAL A 91 16.87 6.08 -17.89
CA VAL A 91 16.14 7.35 -17.83
C VAL A 91 15.14 7.39 -19.00
N PRO A 92 13.83 7.48 -18.73
CA PRO A 92 12.83 7.51 -19.78
C PRO A 92 12.95 8.80 -20.60
N VAL A 93 12.62 8.72 -21.90
CA VAL A 93 12.63 9.89 -22.79
C VAL A 93 11.61 10.90 -22.31
N ASN A 94 12.05 12.14 -22.06
CA ASN A 94 11.17 13.22 -21.65
C ASN A 94 10.16 13.55 -22.76
N ASN A 95 8.87 13.44 -22.46
CA ASN A 95 7.76 13.74 -23.37
C ASN A 95 7.33 15.22 -23.36
N ASN A 96 8.05 16.07 -22.62
CA ASN A 96 7.83 17.51 -22.44
C ASN A 96 6.39 17.84 -22.02
N ASP A 97 5.82 17.04 -21.12
CA ASP A 97 4.48 17.26 -20.59
C ASP A 97 4.46 18.58 -19.79
N PRO A 98 3.60 19.56 -20.10
CA PRO A 98 3.56 20.85 -19.41
C PRO A 98 3.32 20.74 -17.90
N ILE A 99 2.75 19.64 -17.41
CA ILE A 99 2.48 19.44 -15.97
C ILE A 99 3.72 18.99 -15.18
N ALA A 100 4.72 18.43 -15.86
CA ALA A 100 6.01 18.01 -15.31
C ALA A 100 7.08 18.08 -16.42
N PRO A 101 7.45 19.30 -16.87
CA PRO A 101 8.31 19.49 -18.04
C PRO A 101 9.74 18.95 -17.85
N GLU A 102 10.12 18.66 -16.62
CA GLU A 102 11.45 18.20 -16.25
C GLU A 102 11.67 16.69 -16.44
N ALA A 103 10.60 15.92 -16.69
CA ALA A 103 10.66 14.46 -16.70
C ALA A 103 9.64 13.82 -17.65
N SER A 104 9.87 12.54 -17.99
CA SER A 104 8.80 11.75 -18.60
C SER A 104 7.65 11.56 -17.63
N THR A 105 6.44 11.83 -18.10
CA THR A 105 5.20 11.39 -17.44
C THR A 105 4.68 10.10 -18.04
N LYS A 106 5.24 9.61 -19.15
CA LYS A 106 4.68 8.48 -19.92
C LYS A 106 4.94 7.11 -19.31
N GLU A 107 6.17 6.90 -18.87
CA GLU A 107 6.70 5.58 -18.53
C GLU A 107 7.94 5.73 -17.65
N GLY A 108 8.28 4.65 -16.94
CA GLY A 108 9.45 4.56 -16.08
C GLY A 108 9.52 5.63 -14.99
N ARG A 109 10.75 5.82 -14.50
CA ARG A 109 11.06 6.71 -13.37
C ARG A 109 11.55 8.07 -13.88
N GLY A 110 10.64 9.04 -13.96
CA GLY A 110 10.95 10.37 -14.49
C GLY A 110 12.07 11.14 -13.75
N ALA A 111 12.21 10.92 -12.44
CA ALA A 111 13.25 11.55 -11.61
C ALA A 111 14.48 10.65 -11.37
N LEU A 112 14.68 9.65 -12.23
CA LEU A 112 15.78 8.69 -12.11
C LEU A 112 17.19 9.32 -12.13
N PRO A 113 17.48 10.43 -12.86
CA PRO A 113 18.80 11.05 -12.80
C PRO A 113 19.26 11.39 -11.38
N ASP A 114 18.40 12.06 -10.59
CA ASP A 114 18.70 12.38 -9.19
C ASP A 114 18.76 11.13 -8.32
N TRP A 115 17.85 10.17 -8.54
CA TRP A 115 17.83 8.90 -7.82
C TRP A 115 19.14 8.12 -7.95
N LEU A 116 19.72 8.05 -9.16
CA LEU A 116 20.99 7.36 -9.41
C LEU A 116 22.20 8.19 -8.97
N GLN A 117 22.16 9.52 -9.13
CA GLN A 117 23.28 10.39 -8.80
C GLN A 117 23.45 10.60 -7.30
N TYR A 118 22.35 10.84 -6.59
CA TYR A 118 22.36 11.26 -5.19
C TYR A 118 21.81 10.18 -4.25
N GLY A 119 20.90 9.32 -4.72
CA GLY A 119 20.11 8.46 -3.85
C GLY A 119 18.94 9.19 -3.17
N TRP A 120 18.64 10.42 -3.57
CA TRP A 120 17.44 11.17 -3.22
C TRP A 120 17.01 12.02 -4.40
N ILE A 121 15.80 12.58 -4.37
CA ILE A 121 15.26 13.39 -5.47
C ILE A 121 15.22 14.85 -5.04
N THR A 122 15.81 15.74 -5.82
CA THR A 122 15.84 17.16 -5.49
C THR A 122 14.53 17.86 -5.91
N PRO A 123 14.21 19.03 -5.34
CA PRO A 123 13.09 19.87 -5.79
C PRO A 123 13.18 20.35 -7.25
N ASN A 124 14.28 20.07 -7.98
CA ASN A 124 14.32 20.26 -9.44
C ASN A 124 13.33 19.31 -10.15
N PHE A 125 12.98 18.20 -9.51
CA PHE A 125 11.94 17.30 -9.96
C PHE A 125 10.65 17.50 -9.18
N THR A 126 9.55 17.50 -9.90
CA THR A 126 8.23 17.51 -9.29
C THR A 126 7.98 16.22 -8.50
N ARG A 127 7.15 16.29 -7.43
CA ARG A 127 6.81 15.14 -6.55
C ARG A 127 8.03 14.48 -5.91
N ALA A 128 9.09 15.24 -5.67
CA ALA A 128 10.39 14.74 -5.22
C ALA A 128 10.31 13.75 -4.05
N VAL A 129 9.57 14.09 -2.99
CA VAL A 129 9.49 13.26 -1.79
C VAL A 129 8.61 12.03 -2.03
N SER A 130 7.43 12.20 -2.64
CA SER A 130 6.55 11.07 -2.97
C SER A 130 7.22 10.06 -3.89
N ARG A 131 7.91 10.54 -4.94
CA ARG A 131 8.69 9.68 -5.86
C ARG A 131 9.81 8.96 -5.11
N ALA A 132 10.50 9.60 -4.18
CA ALA A 132 11.57 8.94 -3.42
C ALA A 132 11.04 7.80 -2.55
N VAL A 133 9.88 7.98 -1.92
CA VAL A 133 9.20 6.92 -1.15
C VAL A 133 8.71 5.80 -2.07
N GLU A 134 8.10 6.12 -3.21
CA GLU A 134 7.59 5.11 -4.14
C GLU A 134 8.71 4.36 -4.88
N TYR A 135 9.78 5.04 -5.33
CA TYR A 135 10.95 4.39 -5.94
C TYR A 135 11.65 3.45 -4.97
N SER A 136 11.66 3.79 -3.68
CA SER A 136 12.14 2.88 -2.63
C SER A 136 11.32 1.59 -2.58
N ALA A 137 9.99 1.68 -2.64
CA ALA A 137 9.12 0.50 -2.68
C ALA A 137 9.29 -0.30 -3.99
N ASN A 138 9.47 0.38 -5.13
CA ASN A 138 9.70 -0.27 -6.41
C ASN A 138 11.06 -1.02 -6.42
N ASP A 139 12.11 -0.42 -5.84
CA ASP A 139 13.41 -1.08 -5.68
C ASP A 139 13.35 -2.26 -4.71
N PHE A 140 12.52 -2.19 -3.66
CA PHE A 140 12.24 -3.37 -2.83
C PHE A 140 11.56 -4.48 -3.64
N GLY A 141 10.56 -4.16 -4.46
CA GLY A 141 9.93 -5.14 -5.34
C GLY A 141 10.93 -5.79 -6.32
N LEU A 142 11.81 -4.98 -6.90
CA LEU A 142 12.86 -5.45 -7.80
C LEU A 142 13.89 -6.34 -7.10
N SER A 143 14.29 -6.01 -5.86
CA SER A 143 15.23 -6.83 -5.09
C SER A 143 14.69 -8.22 -4.79
N VAL A 144 13.40 -8.29 -4.46
CA VAL A 144 12.66 -9.52 -4.18
C VAL A 144 12.60 -10.44 -5.41
N VAL A 145 12.34 -9.89 -6.60
CA VAL A 145 12.35 -10.68 -7.85
C VAL A 145 13.78 -11.11 -8.21
N ALA A 146 14.76 -10.21 -8.05
CA ALA A 146 16.18 -10.51 -8.30
C ALA A 146 16.67 -11.68 -7.44
N GLU A 147 16.35 -11.67 -6.15
CA GLU A 147 16.73 -12.72 -5.19
C GLU A 147 16.18 -14.07 -5.64
N GLY A 148 14.89 -14.13 -5.96
CA GLY A 148 14.28 -15.38 -6.40
C GLY A 148 14.77 -15.89 -7.74
N LEU A 149 15.33 -15.04 -8.60
CA LEU A 149 15.98 -15.43 -9.86
C LEU A 149 17.47 -15.79 -9.69
N GLY A 150 18.00 -15.75 -8.45
CA GLY A 150 19.40 -16.05 -8.16
C GLY A 150 20.38 -14.94 -8.55
N LEU A 151 19.90 -13.71 -8.74
CA LEU A 151 20.70 -12.54 -9.13
C LEU A 151 21.20 -11.80 -7.87
N ALA A 152 21.96 -12.48 -7.02
CA ALA A 152 22.30 -12.01 -5.67
C ALA A 152 22.88 -10.58 -5.60
N GLY A 153 23.83 -10.22 -6.49
CA GLY A 153 24.42 -8.87 -6.50
C GLY A 153 23.41 -7.78 -6.89
N LYS A 154 22.43 -8.11 -7.75
CA LYS A 154 21.34 -7.20 -8.09
C LYS A 154 20.33 -7.10 -6.96
N ALA A 155 20.00 -8.22 -6.30
CA ALA A 155 19.14 -8.22 -5.12
C ALA A 155 19.69 -7.31 -4.03
N GLU A 156 20.99 -7.41 -3.71
CA GLU A 156 21.66 -6.54 -2.73
C GLU A 156 21.59 -5.07 -3.15
N THR A 157 21.95 -4.75 -4.40
CA THR A 157 21.89 -3.37 -4.93
C THR A 157 20.52 -2.74 -4.73
N TYR A 158 19.45 -3.45 -5.09
CA TYR A 158 18.09 -2.92 -5.02
C TYR A 158 17.51 -2.93 -3.61
N LEU A 159 17.93 -3.87 -2.76
CA LEU A 159 17.56 -3.85 -1.35
C LEU A 159 18.19 -2.66 -0.64
N ASP A 160 19.45 -2.34 -0.93
CA ASP A 160 20.11 -1.14 -0.40
C ASP A 160 19.42 0.13 -0.92
N ARG A 161 19.13 0.20 -2.22
CA ARG A 161 18.44 1.35 -2.83
C ARG A 161 17.01 1.53 -2.33
N SER A 162 16.33 0.47 -1.90
CA SER A 162 15.01 0.56 -1.25
C SER A 162 15.01 1.31 0.09
N ARG A 163 16.19 1.60 0.66
CA ARG A 163 16.34 2.37 1.89
C ARG A 163 16.49 3.86 1.63
N ASN A 164 16.57 4.29 0.37
CA ASN A 164 16.84 5.68 -0.01
C ASN A 164 15.74 6.68 0.39
N TRP A 165 14.51 6.25 0.70
CA TRP A 165 13.52 7.13 1.34
C TRP A 165 14.08 7.81 2.61
N ARG A 166 15.00 7.14 3.33
CA ARG A 166 15.68 7.67 4.52
C ARG A 166 16.50 8.92 4.21
N ASN A 167 16.95 9.07 2.96
CA ASN A 167 17.68 10.26 2.53
C ASN A 167 16.80 11.51 2.50
N HIS A 168 15.48 11.36 2.55
CA HIS A 168 14.53 12.46 2.76
C HIS A 168 14.13 12.64 4.23
N TRP A 169 14.50 11.75 5.14
CA TRP A 169 14.15 11.88 6.55
C TRP A 169 14.99 12.94 7.25
N ASN A 170 14.38 14.09 7.57
CA ASN A 170 14.98 15.12 8.40
C ASN A 170 14.64 14.85 9.87
N PRO A 171 15.57 14.38 10.71
CA PRO A 171 15.31 14.05 12.11
C PRO A 171 14.97 15.27 12.99
N GLU A 172 15.28 16.49 12.53
CA GLU A 172 15.00 17.72 13.28
C GLU A 172 13.67 18.37 12.91
N GLU A 173 13.00 17.92 11.84
CA GLU A 173 11.68 18.44 11.51
C GLU A 173 10.68 18.06 12.61
N GLU A 174 9.89 19.02 13.08
CA GLU A 174 8.97 18.83 14.21
C GLU A 174 7.53 19.15 13.82
N SER A 175 6.60 18.27 14.18
CA SER A 175 5.17 18.51 14.02
C SER A 175 4.40 17.80 15.11
N LEU A 176 3.46 18.52 15.74
CA LEU A 176 2.58 18.01 16.80
C LEU A 176 3.32 17.29 17.95
N GLY A 177 4.54 17.75 18.28
CA GLY A 177 5.37 17.18 19.34
C GLY A 177 6.13 15.91 18.95
N PHE A 178 6.16 15.56 17.66
CA PHE A 178 6.98 14.48 17.11
C PHE A 178 8.11 15.04 16.26
N LYS A 179 9.27 14.39 16.31
CA LYS A 179 10.43 14.71 15.49
C LYS A 179 10.60 13.71 14.34
N GLY A 180 11.20 14.16 13.25
CA GLY A 180 11.57 13.33 12.11
C GLY A 180 10.45 13.23 11.08
N PHE A 181 10.63 13.78 9.89
CA PHE A 181 9.68 13.63 8.77
C PHE A 181 10.43 13.50 7.45
N VAL A 182 9.84 12.85 6.46
CA VAL A 182 10.33 12.96 5.09
C VAL A 182 10.08 14.39 4.60
N VAL A 183 11.13 15.08 4.13
CA VAL A 183 11.10 16.46 3.64
C VAL A 183 11.92 16.62 2.36
N PRO A 184 11.69 17.67 1.55
CA PRO A 184 12.47 17.90 0.34
C PRO A 184 13.96 18.12 0.67
N ARG A 185 14.85 17.62 -0.20
CA ARG A 185 16.30 17.67 -0.01
C ARG A 185 17.01 18.19 -1.24
N ARG A 186 17.86 19.19 -1.09
CA ARG A 186 18.58 19.87 -2.18
C ARG A 186 19.77 19.04 -2.65
N ALA A 187 20.33 19.43 -3.80
CA ALA A 187 21.49 18.77 -4.40
C ALA A 187 22.76 18.85 -3.51
N ASP A 188 22.88 19.90 -2.69
CA ASP A 188 23.98 20.05 -1.71
C ASP A 188 23.77 19.21 -0.43
N GLY A 189 22.69 18.42 -0.37
CA GLY A 189 22.35 17.55 0.73
C GLY A 189 21.59 18.23 1.87
N THR A 190 21.34 19.54 1.81
CA THR A 190 20.56 20.26 2.83
C THR A 190 19.06 20.00 2.67
N PHE A 191 18.34 19.91 3.80
CA PHE A 191 16.88 19.82 3.80
C PHE A 191 16.24 21.18 3.59
N GLU A 192 15.08 21.22 2.94
CA GLU A 192 14.22 22.41 2.92
C GLU A 192 13.49 22.51 4.26
N ALA A 193 14.16 23.11 5.25
CA ALA A 193 13.65 23.27 6.61
C ALA A 193 13.69 24.75 7.06
N PRO A 194 12.76 25.19 7.93
CA PRO A 194 11.66 24.41 8.51
C PRO A 194 10.58 24.07 7.48
N TYR A 195 9.93 22.90 7.62
CA TYR A 195 8.88 22.42 6.73
C TYR A 195 7.61 22.08 7.52
N ASP A 196 6.47 22.69 7.19
CA ASP A 196 5.22 22.32 7.86
C ASP A 196 4.76 20.93 7.42
N ALA A 197 4.93 19.92 8.28
CA ALA A 197 4.56 18.55 7.98
C ALA A 197 3.05 18.34 7.73
N LEU A 198 2.20 19.30 8.15
CA LEU A 198 0.75 19.30 7.88
C LEU A 198 0.39 19.96 6.55
N GLN A 199 1.38 20.42 5.78
CA GLN A 199 1.19 21.05 4.47
C GLN A 199 2.00 20.30 3.41
N CYS A 200 1.43 20.23 2.22
CA CYS A 200 2.00 19.60 1.03
C CYS A 200 2.18 20.60 -0.12
N GLY A 201 2.13 21.91 0.18
CA GLY A 201 1.98 22.95 -0.83
C GLY A 201 0.60 22.86 -1.48
N GLY A 202 0.56 22.70 -2.80
CA GLY A 202 -0.63 22.41 -3.58
C GLY A 202 -1.08 20.94 -3.57
N CYS A 203 -0.32 20.03 -2.95
CA CYS A 203 -0.60 18.59 -2.93
C CYS A 203 -0.74 17.97 -4.34
N TYR A 204 -0.14 18.58 -5.38
CA TYR A 204 -0.36 18.13 -6.75
C TYR A 204 0.95 17.99 -7.51
N TRP A 205 0.88 17.97 -8.85
CA TRP A 205 2.02 17.63 -9.67
C TRP A 205 3.22 18.50 -9.37
N GLY A 206 3.10 19.83 -9.29
CA GLY A 206 4.24 20.73 -9.09
C GLY A 206 4.89 20.68 -7.70
N ASP A 207 4.29 19.99 -6.73
CA ASP A 207 4.71 20.02 -5.33
C ASP A 207 5.63 18.84 -4.98
N PRO A 208 6.39 18.90 -3.88
CA PRO A 208 7.21 17.77 -3.45
C PRO A 208 6.41 16.52 -3.04
N TYR A 209 5.13 16.71 -2.70
CA TYR A 209 4.22 15.64 -2.29
C TYR A 209 3.00 15.57 -3.21
N TYR A 210 2.68 14.37 -3.67
CA TYR A 210 1.54 14.11 -4.53
C TYR A 210 0.33 13.63 -3.72
N GLN A 211 -0.70 14.47 -3.63
CA GLN A 211 -2.00 14.18 -3.01
C GLN A 211 -1.94 13.59 -1.60
N GLY A 212 -0.87 13.85 -0.86
CA GLY A 212 -0.67 13.37 0.49
C GLY A 212 0.25 14.29 1.27
N LEU A 213 0.13 14.24 2.58
CA LEU A 213 0.93 15.05 3.49
C LEU A 213 2.29 14.41 3.77
N PRO A 214 3.29 15.20 4.18
CA PRO A 214 4.53 14.69 4.79
C PRO A 214 4.25 13.69 5.91
N TRP A 215 3.20 13.91 6.71
CA TRP A 215 2.69 12.96 7.71
C TRP A 215 2.34 11.60 7.09
N GLU A 216 1.54 11.56 6.03
CA GLU A 216 1.10 10.32 5.38
C GLU A 216 2.28 9.60 4.71
N TYR A 217 3.10 10.34 3.95
CA TYR A 217 4.27 9.77 3.27
C TYR A 217 5.35 9.29 4.23
N SER A 218 5.46 9.89 5.42
CA SER A 218 6.35 9.36 6.47
C SER A 218 5.94 7.96 6.90
N PHE A 219 4.65 7.58 6.78
CA PHE A 219 4.14 6.24 7.10
C PHE A 219 4.17 5.23 5.93
N ASN A 220 4.47 5.67 4.71
CA ASN A 220 4.53 4.79 3.53
C ASN A 220 5.84 4.01 3.39
N ALA A 221 6.84 4.27 4.23
CA ALA A 221 8.06 3.49 4.27
C ALA A 221 8.06 2.54 5.48
N HIS A 222 7.52 1.33 5.36
CA HIS A 222 7.14 0.38 6.45
C HIS A 222 8.21 0.00 7.53
N HIS A 223 9.37 0.64 7.57
CA HIS A 223 10.51 0.39 8.46
C HIS A 223 10.89 1.60 9.34
N MET A 224 9.91 2.37 9.81
CA MET A 224 10.16 3.64 10.53
C MET A 224 10.03 3.57 12.06
N ILE A 225 9.81 2.40 12.66
CA ILE A 225 9.55 2.31 14.12
C ILE A 225 10.71 2.93 14.91
N ASP A 226 11.95 2.52 14.60
CA ASP A 226 13.14 3.06 15.25
C ASP A 226 13.36 4.54 14.90
N TRP A 227 13.12 4.92 13.64
CA TRP A 227 13.21 6.30 13.15
C TRP A 227 12.18 7.22 13.82
N SER A 228 11.05 6.68 14.26
CA SER A 228 9.99 7.38 14.98
C SER A 228 10.26 7.50 16.48
N GLY A 229 11.38 6.97 16.99
CA GLY A 229 11.70 7.00 18.42
C GLY A 229 11.14 5.82 19.22
N GLY A 230 11.01 4.65 18.58
CA GLY A 230 10.62 3.38 19.20
C GLY A 230 9.12 3.09 19.22
N PRO A 231 8.70 1.88 19.64
CA PRO A 231 7.33 1.38 19.51
C PRO A 231 6.25 2.27 20.16
N GLU A 232 6.50 2.82 21.34
CA GLU A 232 5.55 3.67 22.06
C GLU A 232 5.36 5.02 21.36
N THR A 233 6.44 5.63 20.88
CA THR A 233 6.37 6.89 20.14
C THR A 233 5.73 6.68 18.78
N PHE A 234 6.10 5.61 18.07
CA PHE A 234 5.47 5.19 16.82
C PHE A 234 3.95 5.01 16.99
N THR A 235 3.52 4.30 18.04
CA THR A 235 2.08 4.09 18.33
C THR A 235 1.36 5.42 18.51
N ARG A 236 1.85 6.31 19.38
CA ARG A 236 1.22 7.62 19.61
C ARG A 236 1.18 8.47 18.34
N ARG A 237 2.28 8.47 17.58
CA ARG A 237 2.41 9.19 16.32
C ARG A 237 1.41 8.69 15.28
N LEU A 238 1.21 7.38 15.19
CA LEU A 238 0.24 6.78 14.28
C LEU A 238 -1.21 7.06 14.74
N GLU A 239 -1.51 7.03 16.03
CA GLU A 239 -2.82 7.42 16.57
C GLU A 239 -3.17 8.87 16.23
N THR A 240 -2.18 9.78 16.18
CA THR A 240 -2.37 11.18 15.77
C THR A 240 -2.96 11.31 14.37
N LEU A 241 -2.69 10.39 13.45
CA LEU A 241 -3.28 10.44 12.11
C LEU A 241 -4.82 10.44 12.14
N PHE A 242 -5.40 9.73 13.11
CA PHE A 242 -6.83 9.49 13.22
C PHE A 242 -7.53 10.44 14.20
N GLN A 243 -6.79 11.37 14.82
CA GLN A 243 -7.37 12.33 15.75
C GLN A 243 -8.11 13.45 14.98
N PRO A 244 -9.38 13.74 15.33
CA PRO A 244 -10.14 14.78 14.68
C PRO A 244 -9.63 16.17 15.05
N GLY A 245 -9.88 17.16 14.18
CA GLY A 245 -9.58 18.57 14.44
C GLY A 245 -8.13 19.00 14.19
N ILE A 246 -7.27 18.13 13.66
CA ILE A 246 -5.85 18.40 13.45
C ILE A 246 -5.54 19.07 12.11
N LYS A 247 -6.17 18.63 11.02
CA LYS A 247 -5.88 19.09 9.66
C LYS A 247 -7.06 19.88 9.06
N PRO A 248 -7.01 21.22 9.07
CA PRO A 248 -7.97 22.06 8.34
C PRO A 248 -7.97 21.74 6.83
N GLY A 249 -9.14 21.85 6.18
CA GLY A 249 -9.32 21.47 4.78
C GLY A 249 -9.61 19.98 4.55
N ASN A 250 -9.82 19.22 5.63
CA ASN A 250 -10.25 17.82 5.59
C ASN A 250 -11.57 17.60 6.35
N GLU A 251 -12.49 18.56 6.26
CA GLU A 251 -13.71 18.66 7.07
C GLU A 251 -14.64 17.46 6.86
N ARG A 252 -14.68 16.91 5.63
CA ARG A 252 -15.46 15.71 5.28
C ARG A 252 -15.07 14.50 6.15
N PHE A 253 -13.83 14.47 6.64
CA PHE A 253 -13.27 13.39 7.43
C PHE A 253 -12.84 13.88 8.82
N ASN A 254 -13.65 14.76 9.42
CA ASN A 254 -13.48 15.29 10.78
C ASN A 254 -12.14 16.02 11.01
N ASN A 255 -11.54 16.59 9.96
CA ASN A 255 -10.24 17.25 10.03
C ASN A 255 -9.14 16.33 10.59
N THR A 256 -9.18 15.04 10.25
CA THR A 256 -8.08 14.10 10.55
C THR A 256 -6.93 14.29 9.57
N ILE A 257 -5.70 13.89 9.94
CA ILE A 257 -4.57 13.86 8.99
C ILE A 257 -4.78 12.72 7.99
N PHE A 258 -5.22 11.55 8.47
CA PHE A 258 -5.58 10.41 7.64
C PHE A 258 -6.67 10.80 6.64
N ASN A 259 -6.46 10.47 5.37
CA ASN A 259 -7.45 10.70 4.33
C ASN A 259 -8.05 9.38 3.85
N PRO A 260 -9.30 9.03 4.24
CA PRO A 260 -9.96 7.81 3.75
C PRO A 260 -10.26 7.83 2.25
N ALA A 261 -10.16 8.98 1.59
CA ALA A 261 -10.48 9.16 0.18
C ALA A 261 -9.27 9.06 -0.76
N ASN A 262 -8.08 8.72 -0.26
CA ASN A 262 -6.87 8.67 -1.09
C ASN A 262 -5.87 7.58 -0.66
N GLU A 263 -5.15 7.02 -1.63
CA GLU A 263 -4.29 5.85 -1.50
C GLU A 263 -3.09 6.00 -0.55
N PRO A 264 -2.39 7.15 -0.44
CA PRO A 264 -1.23 7.28 0.44
C PRO A 264 -1.52 6.97 1.92
N SER A 265 -2.79 6.99 2.32
CA SER A 265 -3.23 6.70 3.68
C SER A 265 -3.55 5.21 3.92
N PHE A 266 -3.82 4.41 2.89
CA PHE A 266 -4.52 3.12 3.01
C PHE A 266 -3.89 2.09 3.96
N THR A 267 -2.56 2.05 4.04
CA THR A 267 -1.84 1.08 4.88
C THR A 267 -1.76 1.53 6.34
N SER A 268 -1.88 2.83 6.62
CA SER A 268 -1.64 3.43 7.94
C SER A 268 -2.37 2.74 9.11
N PRO A 269 -3.68 2.40 9.03
CA PRO A 269 -4.37 1.73 10.13
C PRO A 269 -3.76 0.38 10.49
N TYR A 270 -3.16 -0.32 9.53
CA TYR A 270 -2.64 -1.67 9.74
C TYR A 270 -1.23 -1.67 10.34
N LEU A 271 -0.53 -0.53 10.34
CA LEU A 271 0.84 -0.43 10.84
C LEU A 271 0.97 -0.67 12.36
N PHE A 272 -0.12 -0.59 13.14
CA PHE A 272 -0.09 -0.98 14.56
C PHE A 272 0.25 -2.47 14.78
N ASN A 273 0.05 -3.33 13.77
CA ASN A 273 0.51 -4.73 13.82
C ASN A 273 2.03 -4.85 13.97
N TYR A 274 2.81 -3.87 13.49
CA TYR A 274 4.28 -3.87 13.64
C TYR A 274 4.75 -3.53 15.07
N VAL A 275 3.84 -3.15 15.96
CA VAL A 275 4.12 -2.87 17.38
C VAL A 275 3.21 -3.67 18.31
N ASN A 276 2.70 -4.82 17.85
CA ASN A 276 1.82 -5.72 18.62
C ASN A 276 0.57 -5.02 19.20
N ARG A 277 0.02 -4.04 18.46
CA ARG A 277 -1.21 -3.32 18.78
C ARG A 277 -2.31 -3.57 17.75
N GLN A 278 -2.53 -4.85 17.44
CA GLN A 278 -3.55 -5.28 16.48
C GLN A 278 -4.96 -4.79 16.84
N ASP A 279 -5.24 -4.60 18.14
CA ASP A 279 -6.45 -3.98 18.66
C ASP A 279 -6.68 -2.57 18.09
N LEU A 280 -5.62 -1.77 17.95
CA LEU A 280 -5.71 -0.43 17.34
C LEU A 280 -5.90 -0.52 15.83
N SER A 281 -5.24 -1.47 15.15
CA SER A 281 -5.48 -1.70 13.72
C SER A 281 -6.94 -2.02 13.44
N VAL A 282 -7.56 -2.87 14.26
CA VAL A 282 -8.99 -3.17 14.17
C VAL A 282 -9.83 -1.94 14.48
N LYS A 283 -9.58 -1.24 15.59
CA LYS A 283 -10.31 -0.03 15.99
C LYS A 283 -10.39 1.00 14.86
N TYR A 284 -9.23 1.41 14.32
CA TYR A 284 -9.20 2.48 13.34
C TYR A 284 -9.73 2.03 11.98
N SER A 285 -9.30 0.87 11.48
CA SER A 285 -9.73 0.39 10.17
C SER A 285 -11.24 0.11 10.12
N ARG A 286 -11.81 -0.50 11.18
CA ARG A 286 -13.25 -0.74 11.30
C ARG A 286 -14.04 0.56 11.37
N ASN A 287 -13.57 1.54 12.17
CA ASN A 287 -14.21 2.85 12.28
C ASN A 287 -14.24 3.57 10.92
N ILE A 288 -13.10 3.65 10.23
CA ILE A 288 -13.00 4.27 8.89
C ILE A 288 -13.96 3.61 7.91
N ALA A 289 -13.92 2.28 7.83
CA ALA A 289 -14.78 1.51 6.94
C ALA A 289 -16.28 1.76 7.22
N LYS A 290 -16.71 1.72 8.48
CA LYS A 290 -18.11 1.92 8.87
C LYS A 290 -18.57 3.37 8.74
N SER A 291 -17.68 4.34 8.90
CA SER A 291 -18.02 5.78 8.80
C SER A 291 -18.14 6.25 7.36
N TYR A 292 -17.29 5.76 6.46
CA TYR A 292 -17.11 6.39 5.14
C TYR A 292 -17.47 5.51 3.95
N TYR A 293 -17.79 4.23 4.17
CA TYR A 293 -18.29 3.33 3.12
C TYR A 293 -19.76 2.98 3.36
N ASN A 294 -20.55 2.98 2.29
CA ASN A 294 -21.94 2.53 2.32
C ASN A 294 -22.39 1.98 0.95
N THR A 295 -23.60 1.41 0.89
CA THR A 295 -24.14 0.78 -0.33
C THR A 295 -24.89 1.75 -1.25
N GLY A 296 -24.95 3.04 -0.91
CA GLY A 296 -25.60 4.07 -1.70
C GLY A 296 -24.74 4.61 -2.84
N VAL A 297 -25.31 5.52 -3.64
CA VAL A 297 -24.63 6.15 -4.79
C VAL A 297 -23.41 7.00 -4.43
N GLN A 298 -23.31 7.44 -3.17
CA GLN A 298 -22.14 8.10 -2.58
C GLN A 298 -21.42 7.15 -1.61
N GLY A 299 -21.38 5.88 -1.97
CA GLY A 299 -20.91 4.78 -1.13
C GLY A 299 -19.41 4.74 -0.89
N LEU A 300 -18.62 5.51 -1.65
CA LEU A 300 -17.16 5.57 -1.53
C LEU A 300 -16.71 6.91 -0.94
N PRO A 301 -15.67 6.91 -0.10
CA PRO A 301 -15.11 8.14 0.46
C PRO A 301 -14.42 9.01 -0.60
N GLY A 302 -13.86 8.41 -1.65
CA GLY A 302 -13.12 9.11 -2.70
C GLY A 302 -13.42 8.56 -4.08
N ASN A 303 -12.49 8.82 -5.00
CA ASN A 303 -12.50 8.18 -6.30
C ASN A 303 -12.41 6.66 -6.11
N SER A 304 -12.98 5.92 -7.06
CA SER A 304 -12.86 4.46 -7.04
C SER A 304 -11.42 4.01 -7.31
N ASP A 305 -10.66 4.83 -8.02
CA ASP A 305 -9.32 4.57 -8.55
C ASP A 305 -9.18 3.14 -9.03
N ALA A 306 -10.10 2.83 -9.94
CA ALA A 306 -10.08 1.59 -10.67
C ALA A 306 -10.15 0.35 -9.74
N GLY A 307 -10.86 0.46 -8.62
CA GLY A 307 -11.08 -0.64 -7.67
C GLY A 307 -10.20 -0.60 -6.43
N ALA A 308 -9.25 0.34 -6.31
CA ALA A 308 -8.40 0.48 -5.13
C ALA A 308 -9.22 0.67 -3.85
N MET A 309 -10.18 1.61 -3.88
CA MET A 309 -11.05 1.92 -2.75
C MET A 309 -11.94 0.73 -2.35
N GLN A 310 -12.51 0.03 -3.34
CA GLN A 310 -13.34 -1.16 -3.12
C GLN A 310 -12.53 -2.33 -2.56
N THR A 311 -11.31 -2.53 -3.04
CA THR A 311 -10.43 -3.61 -2.57
C THR A 311 -10.01 -3.37 -1.13
N TRP A 312 -9.81 -2.11 -0.73
CA TRP A 312 -9.50 -1.76 0.66
C TRP A 312 -10.60 -2.20 1.64
N ILE A 313 -11.88 -1.93 1.32
CA ILE A 313 -13.00 -2.36 2.15
C ILE A 313 -13.20 -3.89 2.12
N LEU A 314 -12.96 -4.56 0.98
CA LEU A 314 -13.02 -6.02 0.90
C LEU A 314 -12.00 -6.68 1.83
N TRP A 315 -10.76 -6.17 1.86
CA TRP A 315 -9.73 -6.64 2.80
C TRP A 315 -10.14 -6.40 4.26
N ASN A 316 -10.72 -5.24 4.56
CA ASN A 316 -11.27 -4.98 5.89
C ASN A 316 -12.36 -5.99 6.28
N MET A 317 -13.24 -6.36 5.34
CA MET A 317 -14.31 -7.34 5.53
C MET A 317 -13.80 -8.76 5.74
N ILE A 318 -12.76 -9.16 4.98
CA ILE A 318 -12.07 -10.45 5.11
C ILE A 318 -11.37 -10.55 6.47
N GLY A 319 -10.90 -9.42 7.02
CA GLY A 319 -10.13 -9.38 8.25
C GLY A 319 -8.63 -9.59 8.03
N LEU A 320 -8.12 -9.24 6.85
CA LEU A 320 -6.70 -9.31 6.50
C LEU A 320 -6.32 -8.06 5.68
N HIS A 321 -5.04 -7.66 5.67
CA HIS A 321 -4.53 -6.61 4.80
C HIS A 321 -3.17 -7.01 4.19
N PRO A 322 -3.02 -7.04 2.85
CA PRO A 322 -1.78 -7.48 2.21
C PRO A 322 -0.68 -6.44 2.33
N ILE A 323 0.57 -6.89 2.48
CA ILE A 323 1.76 -6.06 2.26
C ILE A 323 2.35 -6.42 0.89
N THR A 324 2.29 -5.46 -0.03
CA THR A 324 2.69 -5.66 -1.43
C THR A 324 4.17 -6.02 -1.57
N GLY A 325 4.48 -6.96 -2.46
CA GLY A 325 5.86 -7.43 -2.68
C GLY A 325 6.35 -8.38 -1.59
N GLN A 326 5.46 -8.80 -0.69
CA GLN A 326 5.74 -9.75 0.37
C GLN A 326 4.64 -10.83 0.42
N THR A 327 4.94 -11.93 1.12
CA THR A 327 3.94 -12.95 1.44
C THR A 327 3.10 -12.58 2.68
N THR A 328 3.42 -11.47 3.35
CA THR A 328 2.81 -11.03 4.62
C THR A 328 1.39 -10.46 4.43
N PHE A 329 0.47 -10.90 5.29
CA PHE A 329 -0.84 -10.31 5.49
C PHE A 329 -1.00 -9.92 6.96
N LEU A 330 -1.35 -8.66 7.22
CA LEU A 330 -1.62 -8.14 8.56
C LEU A 330 -3.03 -8.56 9.00
N VAL A 331 -3.16 -9.02 10.23
CA VAL A 331 -4.44 -9.53 10.77
C VAL A 331 -5.33 -8.36 11.18
N GLY A 332 -6.51 -8.29 10.57
CA GLY A 332 -7.61 -7.41 10.96
C GLY A 332 -8.64 -8.15 11.79
N SER A 333 -9.92 -7.82 11.59
CA SER A 333 -11.05 -8.51 12.21
C SER A 333 -12.11 -8.80 11.16
N PRO A 334 -12.57 -10.05 11.00
CA PRO A 334 -13.54 -10.40 9.97
C PRO A 334 -14.92 -9.79 10.22
N TRP A 335 -15.65 -9.52 9.15
CA TRP A 335 -17.01 -8.96 9.21
C TRP A 335 -18.12 -10.02 9.19
N PHE A 336 -17.77 -11.27 8.88
CA PHE A 336 -18.72 -12.36 8.75
C PHE A 336 -18.40 -13.46 9.77
N ALA A 337 -19.44 -14.08 10.29
CA ALA A 337 -19.31 -15.22 11.21
C ALA A 337 -18.73 -16.46 10.49
N ASP A 338 -19.02 -16.61 9.19
CA ASP A 338 -18.48 -17.65 8.34
C ASP A 338 -18.31 -17.07 6.92
N LEU A 339 -17.07 -17.06 6.44
CA LEU A 339 -16.68 -16.64 5.10
C LEU A 339 -15.78 -17.73 4.53
N THR A 340 -16.15 -18.29 3.38
CA THR A 340 -15.29 -19.22 2.64
C THR A 340 -14.87 -18.60 1.31
N ILE A 341 -13.58 -18.50 1.10
CA ILE A 341 -12.97 -18.08 -0.16
C ILE A 341 -12.52 -19.36 -0.88
N ASN A 342 -13.09 -19.63 -2.06
CA ASN A 342 -12.54 -20.65 -2.97
C ASN A 342 -11.16 -20.18 -3.39
N LEU A 343 -10.15 -21.04 -3.54
CA LEU A 343 -8.79 -20.67 -4.00
C LEU A 343 -8.41 -21.37 -5.31
N GLY A 344 -9.36 -22.05 -5.95
CA GLY A 344 -9.14 -22.83 -7.16
C GLY A 344 -8.49 -24.18 -6.86
N GLY A 345 -8.59 -25.11 -7.82
CA GLY A 345 -8.02 -26.45 -7.66
C GLY A 345 -8.56 -27.24 -6.45
N GLY A 346 -9.79 -26.95 -6.02
CA GLY A 346 -10.43 -27.56 -4.85
C GLY A 346 -9.98 -27.00 -3.49
N LYS A 347 -9.01 -26.08 -3.46
CA LYS A 347 -8.51 -25.44 -2.24
C LYS A 347 -9.47 -24.35 -1.76
N ARG A 348 -9.52 -24.14 -0.44
CA ARG A 348 -10.40 -23.15 0.19
C ARG A 348 -9.71 -22.51 1.39
N LEU A 349 -9.95 -21.23 1.59
CA LEU A 349 -9.68 -20.53 2.85
C LEU A 349 -11.01 -20.33 3.56
N GLN A 350 -11.18 -20.95 4.73
CA GLN A 350 -12.34 -20.76 5.58
C GLN A 350 -12.00 -19.82 6.74
N ILE A 351 -12.78 -18.77 6.91
CA ILE A 351 -12.63 -17.76 7.94
C ILE A 351 -13.89 -17.78 8.80
N THR A 352 -13.76 -18.16 10.06
CA THR A 352 -14.88 -18.20 11.00
C THR A 352 -14.65 -17.24 12.15
N SER A 353 -15.74 -16.73 12.72
CA SER A 353 -15.68 -15.94 13.95
C SER A 353 -16.80 -16.33 14.92
N SER A 354 -16.51 -16.25 16.21
CA SER A 354 -17.44 -16.50 17.31
C SER A 354 -17.33 -15.42 18.39
N GLY A 355 -18.34 -15.27 19.25
CA GLY A 355 -18.33 -14.31 20.37
C GLY A 355 -18.56 -12.83 20.02
N GLY A 356 -18.55 -12.47 18.73
CA GLY A 356 -18.82 -11.11 18.23
C GLY A 356 -20.24 -10.90 17.69
N ASP A 357 -20.64 -9.64 17.51
CA ASP A 357 -21.96 -9.24 17.01
C ASP A 357 -21.93 -8.26 15.82
N GLN A 358 -20.74 -7.99 15.25
CA GLN A 358 -20.49 -7.05 14.14
C GLN A 358 -20.80 -5.56 14.41
N VAL A 359 -21.31 -5.24 15.60
CA VAL A 359 -21.61 -3.87 16.04
C VAL A 359 -20.49 -3.40 16.96
N ASP A 360 -20.35 -4.05 18.11
CA ASP A 360 -19.37 -3.70 19.14
C ASP A 360 -18.38 -4.85 19.40
N GLY A 361 -18.80 -6.09 19.17
CA GLY A 361 -18.01 -7.30 19.37
C GLY A 361 -17.03 -7.60 18.23
N TYR A 362 -16.18 -6.66 17.83
CA TYR A 362 -15.26 -6.82 16.69
C TYR A 362 -13.78 -6.90 17.07
N TYR A 363 -13.40 -6.80 18.34
CA TYR A 363 -12.00 -6.95 18.75
C TYR A 363 -11.59 -8.42 18.79
N VAL A 364 -10.46 -8.74 18.16
CA VAL A 364 -9.91 -10.10 18.18
C VAL A 364 -9.40 -10.44 19.58
N GLN A 365 -9.89 -11.55 20.11
CA GLN A 365 -9.54 -12.05 21.44
C GLN A 365 -8.52 -13.20 21.38
N SER A 366 -8.60 -14.00 20.32
CA SER A 366 -7.63 -15.03 19.95
C SER A 366 -7.85 -15.43 18.49
N LEU A 367 -6.83 -16.03 17.89
CA LEU A 367 -6.86 -16.56 16.54
C LEU A 367 -6.27 -17.97 16.54
N LYS A 368 -6.90 -18.89 15.81
CA LYS A 368 -6.25 -20.12 15.37
C LYS A 368 -6.03 -20.10 13.87
N VAL A 369 -4.85 -20.57 13.46
CA VAL A 369 -4.50 -20.79 12.05
C VAL A 369 -4.33 -22.29 11.85
N ASN A 370 -5.17 -22.89 10.99
CA ASN A 370 -5.18 -24.34 10.74
C ASN A 370 -5.27 -25.16 12.05
N GLY A 371 -6.16 -24.74 12.96
CA GLY A 371 -6.39 -25.38 14.26
C GLY A 371 -5.32 -25.14 15.34
N ARG A 372 -4.25 -24.39 15.03
CA ARG A 372 -3.17 -24.06 15.99
C ARG A 372 -3.37 -22.68 16.56
N GLU A 373 -3.17 -22.54 17.87
CA GLU A 373 -3.15 -21.21 18.53
C GLU A 373 -2.13 -20.30 17.85
N TRP A 374 -2.51 -19.05 17.67
CA TRP A 374 -1.72 -18.03 17.00
C TRP A 374 -1.58 -16.82 17.89
N ASP A 375 -0.36 -16.28 17.95
CA ASP A 375 0.00 -15.14 18.80
C ASP A 375 0.67 -14.01 18.00
N ARG A 376 0.64 -14.07 16.67
CA ARG A 376 1.21 -13.06 15.77
C ARG A 376 0.09 -12.24 15.10
N GLY A 377 0.27 -10.91 15.01
CA GLY A 377 -0.65 -10.00 14.32
C GLY A 377 -0.61 -10.07 12.79
N TRP A 378 -0.07 -11.16 12.23
CA TRP A 378 0.13 -11.36 10.81
C TRP A 378 0.18 -12.85 10.47
N ILE A 379 -0.04 -13.17 9.20
CA ILE A 379 0.10 -14.50 8.59
C ILE A 379 0.85 -14.36 7.26
N THR A 380 1.30 -15.49 6.71
CA THR A 380 1.93 -15.57 5.39
C THR A 380 0.97 -16.10 4.32
N TRP A 381 1.35 -15.91 3.07
CA TRP A 381 0.70 -16.51 1.91
C TRP A 381 0.67 -18.04 2.01
N GLU A 382 1.76 -18.62 2.49
CA GLU A 382 1.94 -20.06 2.69
C GLU A 382 1.02 -20.61 3.77
N ASP A 383 0.74 -19.83 4.82
CA ASP A 383 -0.10 -20.27 5.94
C ASP A 383 -1.53 -20.61 5.51
N VAL A 384 -2.10 -19.90 4.54
CA VAL A 384 -3.54 -19.99 4.22
C VAL A 384 -3.93 -20.00 2.74
N PHE A 385 -3.10 -19.49 1.84
CA PHE A 385 -3.47 -19.36 0.42
C PHE A 385 -2.88 -20.47 -0.45
N THR A 386 -1.67 -20.95 -0.15
CA THR A 386 -0.99 -21.95 -1.01
C THR A 386 -1.73 -23.29 -1.06
N ALA A 387 -2.13 -23.83 0.09
CA ALA A 387 -2.85 -25.10 0.22
C ALA A 387 -4.34 -24.94 0.58
N GLY A 388 -4.80 -23.70 0.79
CA GLY A 388 -6.00 -23.44 1.58
C GLY A 388 -5.73 -23.57 3.08
N GLY A 389 -6.72 -23.24 3.90
CA GLY A 389 -6.56 -23.26 5.35
C GLY A 389 -7.77 -22.73 6.11
N THR A 390 -7.64 -22.67 7.43
CA THR A 390 -8.64 -22.09 8.32
C THR A 390 -8.07 -20.94 9.14
N LEU A 391 -8.88 -19.89 9.31
CA LEU A 391 -8.67 -18.83 10.29
C LEU A 391 -9.89 -18.81 11.22
N GLU A 392 -9.69 -19.17 12.49
CA GLU A 392 -10.78 -19.26 13.47
C GLU A 392 -10.60 -18.16 14.52
N PHE A 393 -11.40 -17.11 14.41
CA PHE A 393 -11.36 -15.95 15.29
C PHE A 393 -12.32 -16.12 16.48
N VAL A 394 -11.86 -15.73 17.67
CA VAL A 394 -12.75 -15.40 18.79
C VAL A 394 -12.77 -13.88 18.89
N LEU A 395 -13.96 -13.29 18.81
CA LEU A 395 -14.17 -11.84 18.90
C LEU A 395 -14.83 -11.47 20.24
N GLY A 396 -14.71 -10.20 20.62
CA GLY A 396 -15.28 -9.64 21.83
C GLY A 396 -15.43 -8.12 21.75
N SER A 397 -16.13 -7.53 22.72
CA SER A 397 -16.44 -6.09 22.75
C SER A 397 -15.29 -5.23 23.25
N GLU A 398 -14.37 -5.80 24.03
CA GLU A 398 -13.25 -5.07 24.62
C GLU A 398 -11.95 -5.27 23.83
N PRO A 399 -11.14 -4.21 23.66
CA PRO A 399 -9.79 -4.34 23.12
C PRO A 399 -8.97 -5.36 23.91
N LYS A 400 -8.24 -6.23 23.20
CA LYS A 400 -7.33 -7.20 23.81
C LYS A 400 -6.01 -7.24 23.05
N ILE A 401 -4.92 -7.14 23.79
CA ILE A 401 -3.58 -7.41 23.28
C ILE A 401 -3.37 -8.93 23.36
N TRP A 402 -3.70 -9.64 22.28
CA TRP A 402 -3.48 -11.08 22.15
C TRP A 402 -2.20 -11.40 21.37
N THR A 403 -1.64 -10.43 20.66
CA THR A 403 -0.41 -10.57 19.88
C THR A 403 0.81 -10.45 20.78
N THR A 404 1.38 -11.59 21.19
CA THR A 404 2.59 -11.67 22.03
C THR A 404 3.81 -12.22 21.27
N GLY A 405 3.60 -12.71 20.06
CA GLY A 405 4.65 -13.27 19.20
C GLY A 405 5.47 -12.22 18.46
N ALA A 406 6.25 -12.70 17.49
CA ALA A 406 7.06 -11.83 16.63
C ALA A 406 6.18 -10.90 15.77
N VAL A 407 6.62 -9.65 15.66
CA VAL A 407 6.04 -8.65 14.75
C VAL A 407 6.27 -9.06 13.28
N PRO A 408 5.53 -8.49 12.31
CA PRO A 408 5.71 -8.82 10.91
C PRO A 408 7.13 -8.51 10.43
N PRO A 409 7.67 -9.30 9.47
CA PRO A 409 9.03 -9.13 8.98
C PRO A 409 9.21 -7.76 8.33
N SER A 410 10.42 -7.22 8.47
CA SER A 410 10.82 -5.93 7.92
C SER A 410 12.15 -6.05 7.16
N PRO A 411 12.17 -6.72 5.99
CA PRO A 411 13.42 -7.13 5.33
C PRO A 411 14.35 -5.96 4.93
N ALA A 412 13.80 -4.77 4.69
CA ALA A 412 14.59 -3.57 4.38
C ALA A 412 14.82 -2.64 5.60
N SER A 413 14.62 -3.12 6.84
CA SER A 413 14.90 -2.34 8.05
C SER A 413 16.37 -2.37 8.51
N GLY A 414 17.24 -3.14 7.84
CA GLY A 414 18.68 -3.16 8.12
C GLY A 414 19.31 -1.75 8.04
N VAL A 415 20.32 -1.50 8.88
CA VAL A 415 21.00 -0.21 9.02
C VAL A 415 21.67 0.18 7.73
#